data_AF-A0A0K0F8E1-F1
#
_entry.id   AF-A0A0K0F8E1-F1
#
_cell.length_a   1.000
_cell.length_b   1.000
_cell.length_c   1.000
_cell.angle_alpha   90.00
_cell.angle_beta   90.00
_cell.angle_gamma   90.00
#
_symmetry.space_group_name_H-M   'P 1'
#
loop_
_entity.id
_entity.type
_entity.pdbx_description
1 polymer ?
#
loop_
_entity_poly.entity_id
_entity_poly.type
_entity_poly.pdbx_seq_one_letter_code
_entity_poly.pdbx_strand_id
1 'polypeptide(L)'
;MALPKITLYYDVISPYSWIAFETLLRYETKQYFKLTLKPIFLGGIMKETSNSPPAMVPAKGRYMVKDLDILSRYYDMKIVHPKDFFETAIKQGTLKAVRFLASIQKENEKYLVPASREFWKRLWLRGETAFTNNDFFEVGTKIGLGENTTNEIIKTIDSSFIKEKIKHNTKEAIDDGAFGAPWIVDH
;
A
#
# COMPACT_ATOMS: atom_id res chain seq x y z
N MET A 1 25.30 18.33 4.98
CA MET A 1 24.41 17.82 6.04
C MET A 1 23.68 16.60 5.50
N ALA A 2 23.41 15.59 6.33
CA ALA A 2 22.58 14.45 5.89
C ALA A 2 21.16 14.94 5.62
N LEU A 3 20.50 14.39 4.59
CA LEU A 3 19.10 14.73 4.31
C LEU A 3 18.20 14.24 5.46
N PRO A 4 17.16 15.00 5.84
CA PRO A 4 16.08 14.51 6.69
C PRO A 4 15.52 13.19 6.18
N LYS A 5 15.02 12.34 7.07
CA LYS A 5 14.44 11.05 6.70
C LYS A 5 12.95 11.11 6.91
N ILE A 6 12.20 10.67 5.91
CA ILE A 6 10.74 10.53 6.02
C ILE A 6 10.41 9.06 5.85
N THR A 7 9.55 8.52 6.72
CA THR A 7 8.97 7.19 6.56
C THR A 7 7.51 7.31 6.15
N LEU A 8 7.13 6.62 5.08
CA LEU A 8 5.74 6.40 4.68
C LEU A 8 5.31 4.98 5.02
N TYR A 9 4.35 4.86 5.93
CA TYR A 9 3.60 3.63 6.17
C TYR A 9 2.37 3.58 5.26
N TYR A 10 2.22 2.51 4.50
CA TYR A 10 1.14 2.38 3.53
C TYR A 10 0.59 0.96 3.39
N ASP A 11 -0.65 0.89 2.93
CA ASP A 11 -1.32 -0.33 2.48
C ASP A 11 -1.94 -0.06 1.10
N VAL A 12 -1.82 -1.02 0.18
CA VAL A 12 -2.32 -0.89 -1.19
C VAL A 12 -3.85 -0.83 -1.27
N ILE A 13 -4.55 -1.21 -0.19
CA ILE A 13 -5.99 -1.02 -0.05
C ILE A 13 -6.41 0.42 0.21
N SER A 14 -5.48 1.35 0.45
CA SER A 14 -5.83 2.75 0.69
C SER A 14 -5.54 3.58 -0.56
N PRO A 15 -6.54 4.27 -1.15
CA PRO A 15 -6.31 5.17 -2.28
C PRO A 15 -5.58 6.44 -1.82
N TYR A 16 -5.81 6.89 -0.59
CA TYR A 16 -5.07 8.00 0.01
C TYR A 16 -3.58 7.67 0.19
N SER A 17 -3.25 6.41 0.48
CA SER A 17 -1.86 5.97 0.52
C SER A 17 -1.18 6.05 -0.85
N TRP A 18 -1.92 5.77 -1.94
CA TRP A 18 -1.37 5.92 -3.29
C TRP A 18 -1.04 7.38 -3.60
N ILE A 19 -1.95 8.29 -3.24
CA ILE A 19 -1.75 9.74 -3.45
C ILE A 19 -0.51 10.21 -2.67
N ALA A 20 -0.39 9.85 -1.39
CA ALA A 20 0.78 10.19 -0.58
C ALA A 20 2.07 9.60 -1.15
N PHE A 21 2.03 8.34 -1.58
CA PHE A 21 3.15 7.64 -2.19
C PHE A 21 3.67 8.34 -3.45
N GLU A 22 2.81 8.64 -4.43
CA GLU A 22 3.24 9.31 -5.66
C GLU A 22 3.72 10.74 -5.38
N THR A 23 3.05 11.43 -4.44
CA THR A 23 3.45 12.78 -4.04
C THR A 23 4.85 12.79 -3.43
N LEU A 24 5.10 11.94 -2.43
CA LEU A 24 6.41 11.87 -1.76
C LEU A 24 7.52 11.45 -2.73
N LEU A 25 7.27 10.50 -3.64
CA LEU A 25 8.26 10.13 -4.66
C LEU A 25 8.57 11.27 -5.62
N ARG A 26 7.58 12.06 -6.04
CA ARG A 26 7.82 13.26 -6.88
C ARG A 26 8.70 14.27 -6.14
N TYR A 27 8.48 14.49 -4.85
CA TYR A 27 9.28 15.42 -4.04
C TYR A 27 10.66 14.88 -3.68
N GLU A 28 10.83 13.57 -3.50
CA GLU A 28 12.13 12.95 -3.23
C GLU A 28 13.14 13.24 -4.35
N THR A 29 12.68 13.37 -5.61
CA THR A 29 13.55 13.77 -6.74
C THR A 29 14.21 15.15 -6.58
N LYS A 30 13.67 16.00 -5.70
CA LYS A 30 14.21 17.32 -5.36
C LYS A 30 15.29 17.27 -4.28
N GLN A 31 15.57 16.08 -3.74
CA GLN A 31 16.60 15.85 -2.72
C GLN A 31 16.37 16.64 -1.43
N TYR A 32 15.11 16.89 -1.06
CA TYR A 32 14.77 17.54 0.21
C TYR A 32 14.84 16.58 1.41
N PHE A 33 14.58 15.30 1.18
CA PHE A 33 14.58 14.24 2.18
C PHE A 33 14.93 12.91 1.52
N LYS A 34 15.20 11.89 2.34
CA LYS A 34 15.28 10.49 1.92
C LYS A 34 14.02 9.75 2.37
N LEU A 35 13.32 9.12 1.44
CA LEU A 35 12.07 8.39 1.70
C LEU A 35 12.35 6.95 2.07
N THR A 36 11.70 6.47 3.11
CA THR A 36 11.63 5.05 3.50
C THR A 36 10.20 4.57 3.33
N LEU A 37 10.01 3.52 2.54
CA LEU A 37 8.71 2.92 2.27
C LEU A 37 8.50 1.69 3.16
N LYS A 38 7.41 1.66 3.93
CA LYS A 38 7.06 0.54 4.79
C LYS A 38 5.64 0.04 4.49
N PRO A 39 5.51 -1.09 3.77
CA PRO A 39 4.24 -1.81 3.71
C PRO A 39 3.79 -2.20 5.12
N ILE A 40 2.53 -1.92 5.43
CA ILE A 40 1.86 -2.26 6.69
C ILE A 40 0.54 -2.98 6.40
N PHE A 41 -0.03 -3.62 7.41
CA PHE A 41 -1.39 -4.17 7.31
C PHE A 41 -2.40 -3.24 7.97
N LEU A 42 -3.18 -2.51 7.16
CA LEU A 42 -4.15 -1.52 7.64
C LEU A 42 -5.23 -2.14 8.53
N GLY A 43 -5.67 -3.36 8.21
CA GLY A 43 -6.61 -4.10 9.06
C GLY A 43 -6.08 -4.35 10.48
N GLY A 44 -4.75 -4.50 10.62
CA GLY A 44 -4.09 -4.61 11.92
C GLY A 44 -4.12 -3.31 12.72
N ILE A 45 -3.84 -2.18 12.06
CA ILE A 45 -3.93 -0.84 12.69
C ILE A 45 -5.34 -0.54 13.15
N MET A 46 -6.34 -0.75 12.30
CA MET A 46 -7.75 -0.51 12.63
C MET A 46 -8.20 -1.34 13.83
N LYS A 47 -7.80 -2.62 13.88
CA LYS A 47 -8.09 -3.51 15.02
C LYS A 47 -7.48 -2.98 16.32
N GLU A 48 -6.19 -2.66 16.32
CA GLU A 48 -5.48 -2.23 17.54
C GLU A 48 -5.97 -0.88 18.06
N THR A 49 -6.28 0.05 17.14
CA THR A 49 -6.73 1.40 17.49
C THR A 49 -8.24 1.53 17.69
N SER A 50 -8.98 0.41 17.63
CA SER A 50 -10.45 0.40 17.65
C SER A 50 -11.09 1.32 16.62
N ASN A 51 -10.40 1.53 15.49
CA ASN A 51 -10.89 2.37 14.40
C ASN A 51 -11.63 1.50 13.36
N SER A 52 -12.50 2.12 12.58
CA SER A 52 -13.26 1.46 11.51
C SER A 52 -13.03 2.17 10.16
N PRO A 53 -13.10 1.44 9.03
CA PRO A 53 -13.04 2.06 7.72
C PRO A 53 -14.06 3.21 7.59
N PRO A 54 -13.69 4.40 7.08
CA PRO A 54 -14.58 5.55 7.02
C PRO A 54 -15.82 5.28 6.16
N ALA A 55 -15.70 4.42 5.16
CA ALA A 55 -16.80 4.03 4.28
C ALA A 55 -17.93 3.25 4.98
N MET A 56 -17.69 2.68 6.16
CA MET A 56 -18.74 2.05 6.96
C MET A 56 -19.74 3.07 7.51
N VAL A 57 -19.37 4.36 7.56
CA VAL A 57 -20.30 5.46 7.87
C VAL A 57 -20.83 6.03 6.55
N PRO A 58 -22.13 5.86 6.21
CA PRO A 58 -22.64 6.20 4.87
C PRO A 58 -22.35 7.63 4.41
N ALA A 59 -22.42 8.60 5.33
CA ALA A 59 -22.08 9.99 5.01
C ALA A 59 -20.61 10.20 4.65
N LYS A 60 -19.69 9.57 5.41
CA LYS A 60 -18.24 9.62 5.13
C LYS A 60 -17.90 8.85 3.85
N GLY A 61 -18.55 7.71 3.59
CA GLY A 61 -18.39 6.96 2.34
C GLY A 61 -18.77 7.78 1.11
N ARG A 62 -19.94 8.45 1.12
CA ARG A 62 -20.35 9.35 0.03
C ARG A 62 -19.38 10.51 -0.16
N TYR A 63 -18.91 11.11 0.94
CA TYR A 63 -17.91 12.18 0.88
C TYR A 63 -16.60 11.69 0.26
N MET A 64 -16.12 10.51 0.67
CA MET A 64 -14.87 9.92 0.18
C MET A 64 -14.85 9.74 -1.35
N VAL A 65 -15.99 9.35 -1.95
CA VAL A 65 -16.10 9.25 -3.42
C VAL A 65 -15.86 10.62 -4.08
N LYS A 66 -16.58 11.65 -3.61
CA LYS A 66 -16.43 13.02 -4.11
C LYS A 66 -15.01 13.56 -3.89
N ASP A 67 -14.44 13.30 -2.72
CA ASP A 67 -13.10 13.76 -2.33
C ASP A 67 -12.03 13.15 -3.23
N LEU A 68 -12.05 11.83 -3.43
CA LEU A 68 -11.11 11.15 -4.32
C LEU A 68 -11.25 11.61 -5.78
N ASP A 69 -12.44 11.97 -6.27
CA ASP A 69 -12.59 12.56 -7.60
C ASP A 69 -11.89 13.92 -7.71
N ILE A 70 -11.96 14.74 -6.65
CA ILE A 70 -11.27 16.03 -6.59
C ILE A 70 -9.76 15.81 -6.53
N LEU A 71 -9.29 14.94 -5.64
CA LEU A 71 -7.87 14.64 -5.46
C LEU A 71 -7.27 14.00 -6.71
N SER A 72 -8.03 13.15 -7.41
CA SER A 72 -7.65 12.57 -8.70
C SER A 72 -7.28 13.66 -9.71
N ARG A 73 -8.10 14.72 -9.83
CA ARG A 73 -7.80 15.86 -10.69
C ARG A 73 -6.64 16.72 -10.16
N TYR A 74 -6.62 16.99 -8.85
CA TYR A 74 -5.63 17.88 -8.24
C TYR A 74 -4.21 17.32 -8.32
N TYR A 75 -4.04 16.02 -8.08
CA TYR A 75 -2.73 15.35 -8.10
C TYR A 75 -2.34 14.82 -9.49
N ASP A 76 -3.17 15.04 -10.51
CA ASP A 76 -3.02 14.47 -11.85
C ASP A 76 -2.81 12.94 -11.79
N MET A 77 -3.73 12.28 -11.09
CA MET A 77 -3.75 10.83 -10.90
C MET A 77 -5.12 10.31 -11.30
N LYS A 78 -5.20 9.34 -12.20
CA LYS A 78 -6.50 8.71 -12.53
C LYS A 78 -6.86 7.68 -11.46
N ILE A 79 -7.84 8.02 -10.62
CA ILE A 79 -8.41 7.14 -9.59
C ILE A 79 -9.83 6.78 -10.01
N VAL A 80 -10.12 5.48 -10.07
CA VAL A 80 -11.40 4.88 -10.44
C VAL A 80 -11.91 4.09 -9.25
N HIS A 81 -13.12 4.42 -8.81
CA HIS A 81 -13.80 3.73 -7.71
C HIS A 81 -14.22 2.33 -8.16
N PRO A 82 -13.73 1.25 -7.51
CA PRO A 82 -14.13 -0.10 -7.89
C PRO A 82 -15.56 -0.36 -7.43
N LYS A 83 -16.42 -0.88 -8.33
CA LYS A 83 -17.86 -1.03 -8.09
C LYS A 83 -18.18 -1.84 -6.83
N ASP A 84 -17.42 -2.91 -6.57
CA ASP A 84 -17.60 -3.83 -5.44
C ASP A 84 -16.42 -3.78 -4.46
N PHE A 85 -15.75 -2.63 -4.36
CA PHE A 85 -14.50 -2.49 -3.61
C PHE A 85 -14.65 -2.93 -2.16
N PHE A 86 -15.68 -2.44 -1.45
CA PHE A 86 -15.82 -2.71 -0.02
C PHE A 86 -16.10 -4.17 0.26
N GLU A 87 -16.98 -4.80 -0.51
CA GLU A 87 -17.31 -6.20 -0.30
C GLU A 87 -16.10 -7.10 -0.56
N THR A 88 -15.33 -6.80 -1.60
CA THR A 88 -14.14 -7.58 -1.98
C THR A 88 -12.95 -7.30 -1.05
N ALA A 89 -12.69 -6.04 -0.71
CA ALA A 89 -11.61 -5.62 0.17
C ALA A 89 -11.81 -6.12 1.61
N ILE A 90 -13.03 -6.08 2.14
CA ILE A 90 -13.36 -6.57 3.48
C ILE A 90 -13.28 -8.10 3.53
N LYS A 91 -13.75 -8.80 2.49
CA LYS A 91 -13.73 -10.28 2.47
C LYS A 91 -12.34 -10.86 2.24
N GLN A 92 -11.56 -10.29 1.31
CA GLN A 92 -10.28 -10.89 0.90
C GLN A 92 -9.08 -10.32 1.65
N GLY A 93 -9.08 -9.02 1.95
CA GLY A 93 -8.01 -8.32 2.66
C GLY A 93 -6.68 -8.24 1.88
N THR A 94 -5.84 -7.27 2.21
CA THR A 94 -4.54 -7.04 1.55
C THR A 94 -3.35 -7.69 2.24
N LEU A 95 -3.56 -8.53 3.26
CA LEU A 95 -2.47 -9.11 4.06
C LEU A 95 -1.42 -9.83 3.20
N LYS A 96 -1.85 -10.62 2.22
CA LYS A 96 -0.93 -11.31 1.30
C LYS A 96 -0.25 -10.35 0.32
N ALA A 97 -0.93 -9.31 -0.14
CA ALA A 97 -0.34 -8.29 -1.02
C ALA A 97 0.78 -7.51 -0.30
N VAL A 98 0.55 -7.09 0.95
CA VAL A 98 1.58 -6.37 1.72
C VAL A 98 2.74 -7.30 2.10
N ARG A 99 2.48 -8.59 2.37
CA ARG A 99 3.55 -9.61 2.52
C ARG A 99 4.36 -9.79 1.24
N PHE A 100 3.71 -9.83 0.07
CA PHE A 100 4.39 -9.87 -1.21
C PHE A 100 5.31 -8.66 -1.42
N LEU A 101 4.86 -7.45 -1.06
CA LEU A 101 5.70 -6.24 -1.07
C LEU A 101 6.89 -6.33 -0.10
N ALA A 102 6.70 -6.85 1.10
CA ALA A 102 7.79 -7.07 2.05
C ALA A 102 8.80 -8.11 1.55
N SER A 103 8.34 -9.18 0.87
CA SER A 103 9.23 -10.14 0.21
C SER A 103 10.02 -9.49 -0.93
N ILE A 104 9.39 -8.65 -1.75
CA ILE A 104 10.08 -7.86 -2.78
C ILE A 104 11.13 -6.96 -2.16
N GLN A 105 10.79 -6.24 -1.08
CA GLN A 105 11.73 -5.34 -0.41
C GLN A 105 12.96 -6.11 0.13
N LYS A 106 12.75 -7.32 0.65
CA LYS A 106 13.82 -8.20 1.12
C LYS A 106 14.71 -8.71 -0.02
N GLU A 107 14.10 -9.16 -1.11
CA GLU A 107 14.82 -9.76 -2.24
C GLU A 107 15.57 -8.70 -3.05
N ASN A 108 14.87 -7.64 -3.46
CA ASN A 108 15.44 -6.54 -4.19
C ASN A 108 14.54 -5.29 -4.12
N GLU A 109 14.91 -4.34 -3.27
CA GLU A 109 14.16 -3.11 -3.00
C GLU A 109 13.87 -2.25 -4.24
N LYS A 110 14.66 -2.38 -5.32
CA LYS A 110 14.42 -1.63 -6.58
C LYS A 110 13.03 -1.89 -7.18
N TYR A 111 12.44 -3.06 -6.87
CA TYR A 111 11.11 -3.44 -7.36
C TYR A 111 9.98 -3.01 -6.42
N LEU A 112 10.25 -2.50 -5.22
CA LEU A 112 9.22 -2.13 -4.25
C LEU A 112 8.30 -1.02 -4.78
N VAL A 113 8.90 0.05 -5.33
CA VAL A 113 8.17 1.17 -5.93
C VAL A 113 7.27 0.73 -7.09
N PRO A 114 7.79 0.05 -8.14
CA PRO A 114 6.92 -0.38 -9.24
C PRO A 114 5.88 -1.42 -8.81
N ALA A 115 6.19 -2.32 -7.88
CA ALA A 115 5.22 -3.31 -7.38
C ALA A 115 4.06 -2.63 -6.63
N SER A 116 4.37 -1.70 -5.73
CA SER A 116 3.35 -0.96 -4.96
C SER A 116 2.44 -0.16 -5.91
N ARG A 117 3.04 0.56 -6.86
CA ARG A 117 2.32 1.29 -7.91
C ARG A 117 1.43 0.38 -8.74
N GLU A 118 1.91 -0.82 -9.11
CA GLU A 118 1.13 -1.74 -9.92
C GLU A 118 -0.08 -2.30 -9.16
N PHE A 119 0.06 -2.63 -7.87
CA PHE A 119 -1.10 -2.99 -7.03
C PHE A 119 -2.15 -1.89 -6.98
N TRP A 120 -1.73 -0.64 -6.80
CA TRP A 120 -2.69 0.47 -6.82
C TRP A 120 -3.32 0.65 -8.19
N LYS A 121 -2.57 0.49 -9.29
CA LYS A 121 -3.16 0.55 -10.64
C LYS A 121 -4.18 -0.58 -10.87
N ARG A 122 -3.93 -1.79 -10.40
CA ARG A 122 -4.91 -2.90 -10.44
C ARG A 122 -6.20 -2.47 -9.74
N LEU A 123 -6.09 -2.11 -8.46
CA LEU A 123 -7.24 -1.80 -7.62
C LEU A 123 -7.96 -0.52 -8.05
N TRP A 124 -7.22 0.58 -8.18
CA TRP A 124 -7.75 1.95 -8.23
C TRP A 124 -7.69 2.61 -9.59
N LEU A 125 -7.22 1.93 -10.63
CA LEU A 125 -7.28 2.44 -12.00
C LEU A 125 -8.06 1.49 -12.91
N ARG A 126 -7.89 0.18 -12.73
CA ARG A 126 -8.50 -0.83 -13.60
C ARG A 126 -9.64 -1.60 -12.93
N GLY A 127 -9.84 -1.45 -11.61
CA GLY A 127 -10.88 -2.18 -10.88
C GLY A 127 -10.65 -3.69 -10.83
N GLU A 128 -9.39 -4.12 -10.94
CA GLU A 128 -8.95 -5.51 -10.90
C GLU A 128 -8.70 -5.97 -9.45
N THR A 129 -8.58 -7.29 -9.25
CA THR A 129 -8.22 -7.90 -7.96
C THR A 129 -6.73 -7.76 -7.64
N ALA A 130 -6.38 -7.86 -6.35
CA ALA A 130 -5.01 -7.76 -5.85
C ALA A 130 -4.74 -8.71 -4.66
N PHE A 131 -5.44 -9.83 -4.61
CA PHE A 131 -5.57 -10.63 -3.39
C PHE A 131 -5.12 -12.08 -3.55
N THR A 132 -4.97 -12.54 -4.80
CA THR A 132 -4.67 -13.93 -5.14
C THR A 132 -3.24 -14.11 -5.62
N ASN A 133 -2.75 -15.35 -5.60
CA ASN A 133 -1.44 -15.68 -6.15
C ASN A 133 -1.32 -15.33 -7.64
N ASN A 134 -2.42 -15.44 -8.41
CA ASN A 134 -2.45 -15.04 -9.80
C ASN A 134 -2.27 -13.52 -9.95
N ASP A 135 -2.92 -12.72 -9.10
CA ASP A 135 -2.72 -11.27 -9.08
C ASP A 135 -1.25 -10.90 -8.81
N PHE A 136 -0.62 -11.59 -7.86
CA PHE A 136 0.79 -11.36 -7.51
C PHE A 136 1.73 -11.72 -8.65
N PHE A 137 1.40 -12.79 -9.39
CA PHE A 137 2.15 -13.21 -10.55
C PHE A 137 2.08 -12.18 -11.68
N GLU A 138 0.88 -11.65 -11.95
CA GLU A 138 0.67 -10.58 -12.92
C GLU A 138 1.41 -9.30 -12.52
N VAL A 139 1.40 -8.93 -11.24
CA VAL A 139 2.20 -7.80 -10.72
C VAL A 139 3.69 -8.03 -10.97
N GLY A 140 4.22 -9.20 -10.59
CA GLY A 140 5.63 -9.56 -10.82
C GLY A 140 6.02 -9.46 -12.30
N THR A 141 5.16 -9.97 -13.19
CA THR A 141 5.35 -9.88 -14.64
C THR A 141 5.37 -8.43 -15.12
N LYS A 142 4.41 -7.59 -14.69
CA LYS A 142 4.29 -6.18 -15.12
C LYS A 142 5.47 -5.32 -14.70
N ILE A 143 6.12 -5.64 -13.57
CA ILE A 143 7.29 -4.90 -13.08
C ILE A 143 8.61 -5.45 -13.61
N GLY A 144 8.58 -6.48 -14.46
CA GLY A 144 9.77 -7.13 -15.01
C GLY A 144 10.52 -8.00 -14.01
N LEU A 145 9.84 -8.57 -13.03
CA LEU A 145 10.39 -9.61 -12.17
C LEU A 145 10.40 -10.93 -12.96
N GLY A 146 11.50 -11.69 -12.89
CA GLY A 146 11.57 -12.99 -13.54
C GLY A 146 10.51 -13.96 -12.99
N GLU A 147 10.00 -14.85 -13.83
CA GLU A 147 8.96 -15.82 -13.46
C GLU A 147 9.37 -16.66 -12.24
N ASN A 148 10.59 -17.20 -12.25
CA ASN A 148 11.12 -18.00 -11.14
C ASN A 148 11.16 -17.19 -9.83
N THR A 149 11.67 -15.96 -9.87
CA THR A 149 11.71 -15.08 -8.70
C THR A 149 10.31 -14.76 -8.19
N THR A 150 9.37 -14.48 -9.09
CA THR A 150 7.97 -14.21 -8.75
C THR A 150 7.33 -15.39 -8.04
N ASN A 151 7.53 -16.59 -8.57
CA ASN A 151 7.02 -17.83 -7.99
C ASN A 151 7.64 -18.13 -6.61
N GLU A 152 8.95 -17.93 -6.45
CA GLU A 152 9.61 -18.10 -5.14
C GLU A 152 9.12 -17.09 -4.11
N ILE A 153 8.91 -15.83 -4.50
CA ILE A 153 8.29 -14.83 -3.62
C ILE A 153 6.89 -15.30 -3.20
N ILE A 154 6.03 -15.69 -4.15
CA ILE A 154 4.65 -16.14 -3.88
C ILE A 154 4.64 -17.32 -2.91
N LYS A 155 5.55 -18.30 -3.06
CA LYS A 155 5.67 -19.45 -2.15
C LYS A 155 6.07 -19.04 -0.73
N THR A 156 6.86 -17.97 -0.59
CA THR A 156 7.50 -17.58 0.68
C THR A 156 6.84 -16.39 1.38
N ILE A 157 5.78 -15.78 0.82
CA ILE A 157 5.06 -14.66 1.44
C ILE A 157 4.55 -14.97 2.86
N ASP A 158 4.26 -16.23 3.16
CA ASP A 158 3.75 -16.69 4.45
C ASP A 158 4.84 -17.26 5.38
N SER A 159 6.11 -17.10 5.02
CA SER A 159 7.24 -17.44 5.89
C SER A 159 7.20 -16.63 7.20
N SER A 160 7.76 -17.19 8.27
CA SER A 160 7.83 -16.55 9.59
C SER A 160 8.48 -15.18 9.51
N PHE A 161 9.59 -15.06 8.78
CA PHE A 161 10.31 -13.81 8.58
C PHE A 161 9.43 -12.70 7.97
N ILE A 162 8.69 -13.01 6.90
CA ILE A 162 7.84 -12.01 6.22
C ILE A 162 6.63 -11.63 7.07
N LYS A 163 6.05 -12.60 7.79
CA LYS A 163 4.97 -12.34 8.76
C LYS A 163 5.43 -11.40 9.87
N GLU A 164 6.59 -11.66 10.46
CA GLU A 164 7.16 -10.82 11.52
C GLU A 164 7.56 -9.44 10.97
N LYS A 165 8.06 -9.34 9.73
CA LYS A 165 8.36 -8.05 9.10
C LYS A 165 7.12 -7.15 8.98
N ILE A 166 5.99 -7.68 8.49
CA ILE A 166 4.74 -6.92 8.40
C ILE A 166 4.19 -6.58 9.78
N LYS A 167 4.24 -7.52 10.73
CA LYS A 167 3.82 -7.26 12.11
C LYS A 167 4.64 -6.15 12.77
N HIS A 168 5.96 -6.18 12.59
CA HIS A 168 6.87 -5.17 13.09
C HIS A 168 6.60 -3.80 12.45
N ASN A 169 6.57 -3.70 11.12
CA ASN A 169 6.26 -2.43 10.43
C ASN A 169 4.90 -1.86 10.88
N THR A 170 3.88 -2.73 11.05
CA THR A 170 2.54 -2.31 11.48
C THR A 170 2.54 -1.84 12.92
N LYS A 171 3.27 -2.52 13.82
CA LYS A 171 3.43 -2.10 15.21
C LYS A 171 4.17 -0.77 15.31
N GLU A 172 5.25 -0.60 14.55
CA GLU A 172 6.03 0.64 14.51
C GLU A 172 5.15 1.82 14.09
N ALA A 173 4.32 1.65 13.05
CA ALA A 173 3.36 2.67 12.65
C ALA A 173 2.39 3.05 13.79
N ILE A 174 1.88 2.06 14.53
CA ILE A 174 0.99 2.29 15.68
C ILE A 174 1.72 3.00 16.81
N ASP A 175 2.95 2.59 17.12
CA ASP A 175 3.80 3.22 18.14
C ASP A 175 4.12 4.69 17.74
N ASP A 176 4.22 4.98 16.43
CA ASP A 176 4.32 6.33 15.85
C ASP A 176 2.98 7.10 15.81
N GLY A 177 1.89 6.52 16.34
CA GLY A 177 0.57 7.15 16.46
C GLY A 177 -0.42 6.88 15.33
N ALA A 178 -0.10 5.97 14.39
CA ALA A 178 -1.00 5.66 13.27
C ALA A 178 -2.31 5.02 13.74
N PHE A 179 -3.43 5.61 13.30
CA PHE A 179 -4.79 5.07 13.45
C PHE A 179 -5.42 4.69 12.09
N GLY A 180 -4.66 4.81 11.01
CA GLY A 180 -5.09 4.56 9.63
C GLY A 180 -3.90 4.56 8.68
N ALA A 181 -4.18 4.67 7.37
CA ALA A 181 -3.15 4.78 6.35
C ALA A 181 -3.57 5.76 5.24
N PRO A 182 -2.64 6.59 4.72
CA PRO A 182 -1.21 6.59 5.00
C PRO A 182 -0.86 7.18 6.37
N TRP A 183 0.33 6.88 6.86
CA TRP A 183 0.96 7.57 7.98
C TRP A 183 2.37 7.99 7.59
N ILE A 184 2.74 9.24 7.89
CA ILE A 184 4.02 9.83 7.49
C ILE A 184 4.72 10.32 8.75
N VAL A 185 5.98 9.92 8.91
CA VAL A 185 6.82 10.30 10.05
C VAL A 185 8.08 10.98 9.55
N ASP A 186 8.39 12.14 10.11
CA ASP A 186 9.65 12.89 9.92
C ASP A 186 10.58 12.61 11.11
N HIS A 187 11.88 12.39 10.86
CA HIS A 187 12.87 11.90 11.83
C HIS A 187 14.01 12.91 12.07
#